data_AF-C7DIJ1-F1
#
_entry.id   AF-C7DIJ1-F1
#
_cell.length_a   1.000
_cell.length_b   1.000
_cell.length_c   1.000
_cell.angle_alpha   90.00
_cell.angle_beta   90.00
_cell.angle_gamma   90.00
#
_symmetry.space_group_name_H-M   'P 1'
#
loop_
_entity.id
_entity.type
_entity.pdbx_description
1 polymer ?
#
loop_
_entity_poly.entity_id
_entity_poly.type
_entity_poly.pdbx_seq_one_letter_code
_entity_poly.pdbx_strand_id
1 'polypeptide(L)'
;MAKHSMMSKGQTDARVFGLEFIGSIFYLILAYMIAADEMPVSVVFTGSGAFWLPLFAGVAVVSAIGLFIFSFTYLSEPAIISGEHTKNLGLDLAVITGVTFVAMTTGTGYMVLAIGGFILSLVGAMVGYRL
;
A
#
# COMPACT_ATOMS: atom_id res chain seq x y z
N MET A 1 -33.56 31.97 15.71
CA MET A 1 -33.53 30.84 14.76
C MET A 1 -32.11 30.29 14.72
N ALA A 2 -31.88 29.16 15.37
CA ALA A 2 -30.57 28.52 15.42
C ALA A 2 -30.19 28.02 14.02
N LYS A 3 -29.08 28.54 13.48
CA LYS A 3 -28.44 28.03 12.27
C LYS A 3 -27.80 26.70 12.66
N HIS A 4 -28.53 25.61 12.45
CA HIS A 4 -28.02 24.25 12.63
C HIS A 4 -26.76 24.13 11.77
N SER A 5 -25.59 24.15 12.40
CA SER A 5 -24.34 23.84 11.73
C SER A 5 -24.48 22.42 11.21
N MET A 6 -24.40 22.26 9.89
CA MET A 6 -24.19 20.96 9.29
C MET A 6 -22.81 20.51 9.77
N MET A 7 -22.76 19.75 10.86
CA MET A 7 -21.60 18.96 11.21
C MET A 7 -21.32 18.09 9.98
N SER A 8 -20.22 18.41 9.30
CA SER A 8 -19.55 17.52 8.36
C SER A 8 -19.54 16.14 9.00
N LYS A 9 -20.27 15.19 8.39
CA LYS A 9 -20.20 13.79 8.79
C LYS A 9 -18.76 13.35 8.51
N GLY A 10 -17.93 13.34 9.55
CA GLY A 10 -16.60 12.76 9.50
C GLY A 10 -16.72 11.34 8.98
N GLN A 11 -16.32 11.15 7.73
CA GLN A 11 -16.47 9.86 7.06
C GLN A 11 -15.26 9.02 7.42
N THR A 12 -15.21 8.57 8.68
CA THR A 12 -14.29 7.52 9.10
C THR A 12 -14.66 6.25 8.33
N ASP A 13 -13.88 5.90 7.31
CA ASP A 13 -14.12 4.68 6.54
C ASP A 13 -13.19 3.56 7.05
N ALA A 14 -13.65 2.92 8.12
CA ALA A 14 -12.94 1.80 8.75
C ALA A 14 -12.73 0.62 7.79
N ARG A 15 -13.52 0.51 6.71
CA ARG A 15 -13.35 -0.57 5.71
C ARG A 15 -12.18 -0.28 4.80
N VAL A 16 -12.07 0.95 4.29
CA VAL A 16 -10.93 1.37 3.46
C VAL A 16 -9.64 1.30 4.27
N PHE A 17 -9.66 1.80 5.52
CA PHE A 17 -8.57 1.61 6.47
C PHE A 17 -8.17 0.13 6.58
N GLY A 18 -9.11 -0.76 6.90
CA GLY A 18 -8.82 -2.18 7.11
C GLY A 18 -8.20 -2.85 5.88
N LEU A 19 -8.68 -2.52 4.67
CA LEU A 19 -8.15 -3.08 3.43
C LEU A 19 -6.71 -2.64 3.17
N GLU A 20 -6.43 -1.33 3.25
CA GLU A 20 -5.08 -0.81 3.03
C GLU A 20 -4.12 -1.21 4.15
N PHE A 21 -4.58 -1.19 5.40
CA PHE A 21 -3.80 -1.61 6.57
C PHE A 21 -3.39 -3.07 6.47
N ILE A 22 -4.34 -4.00 6.26
CA ILE A 22 -4.02 -5.44 6.12
C ILE A 22 -3.15 -5.68 4.88
N GLY A 23 -3.45 -5.02 3.76
CA GLY A 23 -2.62 -5.10 2.56
C GLY A 23 -1.18 -4.66 2.83
N SER A 24 -0.99 -3.54 3.54
CA SER A 24 0.33 -3.04 3.92
C SER A 24 1.06 -3.96 4.90
N ILE A 25 0.36 -4.67 5.80
CA ILE A 25 0.97 -5.68 6.67
C ILE A 25 1.61 -6.80 5.86
N PHE A 26 0.95 -7.30 4.80
CA PHE A 26 1.57 -8.31 3.93
C PHE A 26 2.85 -7.79 3.28
N TYR A 27 2.88 -6.54 2.85
CA TYR A 27 4.10 -5.93 2.32
C TYR A 27 5.19 -5.73 3.37
N LEU A 28 4.83 -5.36 4.60
CA LEU A 28 5.78 -5.22 5.70
C LEU A 28 6.38 -6.58 6.12
N ILE A 29 5.59 -7.66 6.03
CA ILE A 29 6.11 -9.03 6.20
C ILE A 29 7.13 -9.33 5.10
N LEU A 30 6.82 -9.03 3.83
CA LEU A 30 7.77 -9.24 2.73
C LEU A 30 9.04 -8.38 2.88
N ALA A 31 8.90 -7.13 3.31
CA ALA A 31 10.03 -6.25 3.62
C ALA A 31 10.91 -6.83 4.75
N TYR A 32 10.29 -7.35 5.80
CA TYR A 32 11.00 -8.04 6.88
C TYR A 32 11.73 -9.28 6.38
N MET A 33 11.10 -10.11 5.55
CA MET A 33 11.70 -11.32 4.98
C MET A 33 12.90 -10.99 4.06
N ILE A 34 12.85 -9.87 3.33
CA ILE A 34 14.00 -9.34 2.58
C ILE A 34 15.13 -8.97 3.54
N ALA A 35 14.83 -8.23 4.60
CA ALA A 35 15.84 -7.79 5.58
C ALA A 35 16.46 -8.96 6.36
N ALA A 36 15.70 -10.03 6.57
CA ALA A 36 16.15 -11.28 7.20
C ALA A 36 16.91 -12.22 6.26
N ASP A 37 17.07 -11.86 4.98
CA ASP A 37 17.66 -12.71 3.93
C ASP A 37 16.93 -14.06 3.74
N GLU A 38 15.64 -14.10 4.09
CA GLU A 38 14.80 -15.30 3.99
C GLU A 38 14.00 -15.35 2.67
N MET A 39 13.86 -14.21 1.99
CA MET A 39 13.13 -14.12 0.73
C MET A 39 14.07 -14.21 -0.48
N PRO A 40 14.14 -15.36 -1.19
CA PRO A 40 14.87 -15.43 -2.45
C PRO A 40 14.21 -14.50 -3.47
N VAL A 41 15.02 -13.77 -4.22
CA VAL A 41 14.51 -12.83 -5.22
C VAL A 41 14.23 -13.53 -6.54
N SER A 42 13.18 -13.09 -7.24
CA SER A 42 12.68 -13.64 -8.49
C SER A 42 13.71 -13.81 -9.60
N VAL A 43 13.47 -14.80 -10.46
CA VAL A 43 14.14 -15.05 -11.74
C VAL A 43 14.17 -13.83 -12.68
N VAL A 44 13.22 -12.89 -12.56
CA VAL A 44 13.14 -11.68 -13.40
C VAL A 44 14.33 -10.75 -13.16
N PHE A 45 14.97 -10.82 -11.98
CA PHE A 45 16.10 -9.98 -11.61
C PHE A 45 17.46 -10.67 -11.80
N THR A 46 17.57 -11.64 -12.71
CA THR A 46 18.84 -12.26 -13.08
C THR A 46 19.62 -11.40 -14.09
N GLY A 47 20.95 -11.57 -14.18
CA GLY A 47 21.80 -10.83 -15.11
C GLY A 47 21.84 -9.32 -14.85
N SER A 48 21.64 -8.51 -15.89
CA SER A 48 21.61 -7.04 -15.77
C SER A 48 20.44 -6.51 -14.93
N GLY A 49 19.40 -7.31 -14.71
CA GLY A 49 18.29 -6.98 -13.82
C GLY A 49 18.71 -6.88 -12.35
N ALA A 50 19.74 -7.63 -11.95
CA ALA A 50 20.22 -7.66 -10.57
C ALA A 50 20.75 -6.29 -10.10
N PHE A 51 21.23 -5.46 -11.02
CA PHE A 51 21.68 -4.10 -10.73
C PHE A 51 20.56 -3.23 -10.11
N TRP A 52 19.31 -3.43 -10.53
CA TRP A 52 18.18 -2.63 -10.10
C TRP A 52 17.53 -3.12 -8.80
N LEU A 53 17.90 -4.31 -8.32
CA LEU A 53 17.31 -4.93 -7.14
C LEU A 53 17.29 -4.03 -5.90
N PRO A 54 18.40 -3.36 -5.52
CA PRO A 54 18.39 -2.49 -4.36
C PRO A 54 17.41 -1.32 -4.51
N LEU A 55 17.26 -0.78 -5.73
CA LEU A 55 16.32 0.29 -6.00
C LEU A 55 14.87 -0.19 -5.86
N PHE A 56 14.53 -1.34 -6.48
CA PHE A 56 13.19 -1.91 -6.38
C PHE A 56 12.83 -2.28 -4.94
N ALA A 57 13.76 -2.89 -4.20
CA ALA A 57 13.58 -3.19 -2.79
C ALA A 57 13.35 -1.91 -1.97
N GLY A 58 14.17 -0.87 -2.18
CA GLY A 58 14.02 0.42 -1.50
C GLY A 58 12.68 1.09 -1.78
N VAL A 59 12.27 1.16 -3.05
CA VAL A 59 10.98 1.71 -3.46
C VAL A 59 9.82 0.91 -2.85
N ALA A 60 9.88 -0.42 -2.88
CA ALA A 60 8.84 -1.27 -2.31
C ALA A 60 8.69 -1.06 -0.80
N VAL A 61 9.81 -0.98 -0.06
CA VAL A 61 9.81 -0.76 1.40
C VAL A 61 9.26 0.62 1.76
N VAL A 62 9.75 1.67 1.12
CA VAL A 62 9.29 3.05 1.39
C VAL A 62 7.81 3.19 1.06
N SER A 63 7.36 2.59 -0.05
CA SER A 63 5.95 2.66 -0.46
C SER A 63 5.04 1.82 0.45
N ALA A 64 5.50 0.67 0.95
CA ALA A 64 4.79 -0.14 1.93
C ALA A 64 4.58 0.59 3.26
N ILE A 65 5.64 1.24 3.76
CA ILE A 65 5.57 2.07 4.98
C ILE A 65 4.66 3.27 4.75
N GLY A 66 4.78 3.91 3.58
CA GLY A 66 3.91 5.01 3.17
C GLY A 66 2.44 4.61 3.17
N LEU A 67 2.10 3.46 2.56
CA LEU A 67 0.75 2.92 2.52
C LEU A 67 0.22 2.58 3.92
N PHE A 68 1.08 1.98 4.77
CA PHE A 68 0.72 1.68 6.16
C PHE A 68 0.33 2.94 6.94
N ILE A 69 1.16 3.98 6.88
CA ILE A 69 0.88 5.26 7.55
C ILE A 69 -0.34 5.94 6.92
N PHE A 70 -0.43 5.93 5.59
CA PHE A 70 -1.53 6.53 4.85
C PHE A 70 -2.88 5.90 5.21
N SER A 71 -2.93 4.60 5.50
CA SER A 71 -4.17 3.93 5.91
C SER A 71 -4.82 4.61 7.13
N PHE A 72 -4.03 5.12 8.09
CA PHE A 72 -4.55 5.81 9.28
C PHE A 72 -5.22 7.16 8.97
N THR A 73 -4.99 7.73 7.78
CA THR A 73 -5.67 8.96 7.37
C THR A 73 -7.18 8.75 7.25
N TYR A 74 -7.64 7.56 6.86
CA TYR A 74 -9.07 7.19 6.81
C TYR A 74 -9.73 7.05 8.18
N LEU A 75 -8.94 6.97 9.25
CA LEU A 75 -9.42 7.02 10.64
C LEU A 75 -9.40 8.44 11.22
N SER A 76 -8.72 9.37 10.55
CA SER A 76 -8.50 10.74 11.00
C SER A 76 -9.58 11.68 10.45
N GLU A 77 -9.71 12.88 11.03
CA GLU A 77 -10.74 13.86 10.65
C GLU A 77 -10.76 14.14 9.13
N PRO A 78 -11.95 14.37 8.54
CA PRO A 78 -12.15 14.48 7.08
C PRO A 78 -11.33 15.60 6.39
N ALA A 79 -10.72 16.50 7.16
CA ALA A 79 -9.87 17.56 6.62
C ALA A 79 -8.60 17.02 5.91
N ILE A 80 -8.07 15.86 6.33
CA ILE A 80 -6.80 15.33 5.80
C ILE A 80 -6.93 14.80 4.37
N ILE A 81 -8.08 14.25 3.98
CA ILE A 81 -8.30 13.55 2.70
C ILE A 81 -8.91 14.47 1.62
N SER A 82 -9.04 15.77 1.90
CA SER A 82 -9.83 16.68 1.06
C SER A 82 -9.19 17.10 -0.27
N GLY A 83 -7.93 16.73 -0.54
CA GLY A 83 -7.20 17.07 -1.77
C GLY A 83 -7.17 15.91 -2.78
N GLU A 84 -7.36 16.22 -4.07
CA GLU A 84 -7.23 15.26 -5.19
C GLU A 84 -5.86 14.55 -5.20
N HIS A 85 -4.81 15.25 -4.76
CA HIS A 85 -3.47 14.69 -4.62
C HIS A 85 -3.37 13.63 -3.53
N THR A 86 -4.08 13.83 -2.40
CA THR A 86 -4.12 12.86 -1.30
C THR A 86 -4.89 11.61 -1.69
N LYS A 87 -5.95 11.74 -2.50
CA LYS A 87 -6.74 10.60 -3.00
C LYS A 87 -5.94 9.71 -3.96
N ASN A 88 -5.14 10.32 -4.84
CA ASN A 88 -4.28 9.58 -5.76
C ASN A 88 -3.12 8.87 -5.04
N LEU A 89 -2.62 9.45 -3.95
CA LEU A 89 -1.46 8.93 -3.22
C LEU A 89 -1.67 7.50 -2.72
N GLY A 90 -2.83 7.15 -2.17
CA GLY A 90 -3.12 5.78 -1.73
C GLY A 90 -3.07 4.76 -2.87
N LEU A 91 -3.57 5.15 -4.06
CA LEU A 91 -3.57 4.32 -5.25
C LEU A 91 -2.16 4.15 -5.83
N ASP A 92 -1.40 5.24 -5.89
CA ASP A 92 -0.01 5.23 -6.33
C ASP A 92 0.84 4.33 -5.41
N LEU A 93 0.71 4.47 -4.09
CA LEU A 93 1.42 3.65 -3.12
C LEU A 93 1.04 2.16 -3.22
N ALA A 94 -0.26 1.85 -3.38
CA ALA A 94 -0.73 0.47 -3.55
C ALA A 94 -0.18 -0.17 -4.83
N VAL A 95 -0.18 0.56 -5.95
CA VAL A 95 0.31 0.08 -7.24
C VAL A 95 1.83 -0.08 -7.23
N ILE A 96 2.57 0.93 -6.78
CA ILE A 96 4.04 0.89 -6.72
C ILE A 96 4.48 -0.27 -5.83
N THR A 97 3.93 -0.39 -4.63
CA THR A 97 4.27 -1.46 -3.69
C THR A 97 3.89 -2.83 -4.24
N GLY A 98 2.67 -2.98 -4.77
CA GLY A 98 2.16 -4.24 -5.29
C GLY A 98 2.93 -4.75 -6.50
N VAL A 99 3.15 -3.90 -7.50
CA VAL A 99 3.88 -4.29 -8.72
C VAL A 99 5.32 -4.66 -8.40
N THR A 100 5.99 -3.91 -7.53
CA THR A 100 7.39 -4.19 -7.17
C THR A 100 7.52 -5.50 -6.38
N PHE A 101 6.70 -5.73 -5.35
CA PHE A 101 6.74 -6.99 -4.61
C PHE A 101 6.31 -8.19 -5.46
N VAL A 102 5.29 -8.07 -6.31
CA VAL A 102 4.89 -9.15 -7.21
C VAL A 102 6.03 -9.48 -8.19
N ALA A 103 6.67 -8.47 -8.78
CA ALA A 103 7.82 -8.68 -9.65
C ALA A 103 8.97 -9.38 -8.90
N MET A 104 9.32 -8.91 -7.70
CA MET A 104 10.41 -9.47 -6.89
C MET A 104 10.13 -10.88 -6.36
N THR A 105 8.86 -11.28 -6.26
CA THR A 105 8.45 -12.60 -5.76
C THR A 105 7.99 -13.54 -6.87
N THR A 106 8.01 -13.11 -8.14
CA THR A 106 7.57 -13.94 -9.26
C THR A 106 8.37 -15.24 -9.32
N GLY A 107 7.66 -16.38 -9.29
CA GLY A 107 8.25 -17.71 -9.29
C GLY A 107 8.67 -18.23 -7.90
N THR A 108 8.36 -17.51 -6.81
CA THR A 108 8.61 -17.93 -5.43
C THR A 108 7.31 -18.16 -4.66
N GLY A 109 7.36 -18.88 -3.53
CA GLY A 109 6.19 -19.09 -2.66
C GLY A 109 5.64 -17.80 -2.05
N TYR A 110 6.46 -16.76 -1.96
CA TYR A 110 6.11 -15.45 -1.42
C TYR A 110 5.20 -14.63 -2.37
N MET A 111 5.05 -15.06 -3.62
CA MET A 111 4.17 -14.41 -4.60
C MET A 111 2.72 -14.35 -4.13
N VAL A 112 2.25 -15.35 -3.38
CA VAL A 112 0.88 -15.38 -2.85
C VAL A 112 0.65 -14.25 -1.85
N LEU A 113 1.64 -13.98 -0.98
CA LEU A 113 1.60 -12.85 -0.05
C LEU A 113 1.62 -11.51 -0.79
N ALA A 114 2.46 -11.39 -1.83
CA ALA A 114 2.55 -10.18 -2.63
C ALA A 114 1.24 -9.88 -3.37
N ILE A 115 0.64 -10.88 -4.01
CA ILE A 115 -0.65 -10.76 -4.71
C ILE A 115 -1.79 -10.48 -3.71
N GLY A 116 -1.80 -11.15 -2.56
CA GLY A 116 -2.79 -10.90 -1.49
C GLY A 116 -2.72 -9.45 -0.99
N GLY A 117 -1.52 -8.96 -0.71
CA GLY A 117 -1.27 -7.56 -0.35
C GLY A 117 -1.73 -6.60 -1.44
N PHE A 118 -1.46 -6.93 -2.69
CA PHE A 118 -1.81 -6.10 -3.85
C PHE A 118 -3.30 -5.99 -4.07
N ILE A 119 -4.05 -7.09 -4.04
CA ILE A 119 -5.49 -7.06 -4.22
C ILE A 119 -6.14 -6.24 -3.09
N LEU A 120 -5.75 -6.48 -1.83
CA LEU A 120 -6.34 -5.77 -0.69
C LEU A 120 -6.06 -4.26 -0.73
N SER A 121 -4.79 -3.89 -0.92
CA SER A 121 -4.39 -2.48 -1.00
C SER A 121 -4.99 -1.76 -2.19
N LEU A 122 -5.04 -2.40 -3.37
CA LEU A 122 -5.62 -1.81 -4.57
C LEU A 122 -7.13 -1.60 -4.44
N VAL A 123 -7.85 -2.58 -3.89
CA VAL A 123 -9.31 -2.44 -3.64
C VAL A 123 -9.56 -1.35 -2.60
N GLY A 124 -8.79 -1.31 -1.51
CA GLY A 124 -8.85 -0.24 -0.52
C GLY A 124 -8.67 1.13 -1.17
N ALA A 125 -7.57 1.31 -1.91
CA ALA A 125 -7.26 2.57 -2.57
C ALA A 125 -8.29 2.98 -3.64
N MET A 126 -8.82 2.04 -4.42
CA MET A 126 -9.88 2.34 -5.39
C MET A 126 -11.19 2.79 -4.74
N VAL A 127 -11.54 2.23 -3.58
CA VAL A 127 -12.71 2.66 -2.81
C VAL A 127 -12.43 4.03 -2.18
N GLY A 128 -11.25 4.20 -1.57
CA GLY A 128 -10.81 5.46 -0.98
C GLY A 128 -10.74 6.62 -1.98
N TYR A 129 -10.30 6.38 -3.21
CA TYR A 129 -10.26 7.38 -4.28
C TYR A 129 -11.66 7.91 -4.66
N ARG A 130 -12.71 7.09 -4.47
CA ARG A 130 -14.10 7.44 -4.80
C ARG A 130 -14.82 8.18 -3.66
N LEU A 131 -14.28 8.18 -2.45
CA LEU A 131 -14.73 9.01 -1.32
C LEU A 131 -14.27 10.45 -1.53
#